data_AF-A0A068NKM3-F1
#
_entry.id   AF-A0A068NKM3-F1
#
_cell.length_a   1.000
_cell.length_b   1.000
_cell.length_c   1.000
_cell.angle_alpha   90.00
_cell.angle_beta   90.00
_cell.angle_gamma   90.00
#
_symmetry.space_group_name_H-M   'P 1'
#
loop_
_entity.id
_entity.type
_entity.pdbx_description
1 polymer ?
#
loop_
_entity_poly.entity_id
_entity_poly.type
_entity_poly.pdbx_seq_one_letter_code
_entity_poly.pdbx_strand_id
1 'polypeptide(L)'
;MYFAVRRDAVWQTRGRMTTIRDNVFRVSYHEIGKPTYHGFVDVPGGGKLLIDQGDIRYIREATADGYEPTFFISRTTALGNDYVVVGRQWKA
;
A
#
# COMPACT_ATOMS: atom_id res chain seq x y z
N MET A 1 34.44 12.88 13.75
CA MET A 1 33.59 12.01 14.58
C MET A 1 32.22 11.99 13.94
N TYR A 2 31.82 10.84 13.40
CA TYR A 2 30.53 10.42 12.81
C TYR A 2 29.82 11.32 11.77
N PHE A 3 29.49 10.66 10.65
CA PHE A 3 28.91 11.15 9.41
C PHE A 3 27.36 11.15 9.46
N ALA A 4 26.69 12.04 8.69
CA ALA A 4 25.89 11.59 7.53
C ALA A 4 25.12 12.75 6.83
N VAL A 5 25.62 13.09 5.63
CA VAL A 5 24.91 13.15 4.33
C VAL A 5 23.66 14.04 4.18
N ARG A 6 23.83 15.18 3.48
CA ARG A 6 22.80 15.83 2.65
C ARG A 6 22.27 14.82 1.63
N ARG A 7 20.95 14.65 1.48
CA ARG A 7 20.31 14.37 0.19
C ARG A 7 18.88 14.93 0.14
N ASP A 8 18.76 15.98 -0.64
CA ASP A 8 17.70 16.18 -1.64
C ASP A 8 16.27 16.05 -1.14
N ALA A 9 15.67 17.21 -0.88
CA ALA A 9 14.23 17.42 -1.00
C ALA A 9 13.83 17.18 -2.47
N VAL A 10 13.78 15.90 -2.85
CA VAL A 10 13.20 15.45 -4.11
C VAL A 10 11.69 15.62 -3.96
N TRP A 11 11.16 16.62 -4.66
CA TRP A 11 9.74 16.63 -5.05
C TRP A 11 9.47 15.38 -5.88
N GLN A 12 9.09 14.28 -5.23
CA GLN A 12 8.41 13.17 -5.89
C GLN A 12 7.02 13.12 -5.28
N THR A 13 6.02 13.30 -6.12
CA THR A 13 4.61 12.95 -5.93
C THR A 13 4.52 11.44 -5.61
N ARG A 14 5.01 11.02 -4.44
CA ARG A 14 4.82 9.67 -3.90
C ARG A 14 3.43 9.66 -3.29
N GLY A 15 2.60 8.70 -3.70
CA GLY A 15 1.23 8.51 -3.21
C GLY A 15 1.11 8.75 -1.69
N ARG A 16 0.03 9.42 -1.29
CA ARG A 16 -0.28 9.74 0.10
C ARG A 16 -0.78 8.49 0.81
N MET A 17 0.16 7.63 1.19
CA MET A 17 -0.12 6.65 2.22
C MET A 17 -0.57 7.40 3.49
N THR A 18 -1.83 7.19 3.89
CA THR A 18 -2.44 7.93 5.00
C THR A 18 -2.43 7.09 6.26
N THR A 19 -1.76 7.54 7.32
CA THR A 19 -1.78 6.83 8.61
C THR A 19 -3.17 6.91 9.24
N ILE A 20 -3.75 5.76 9.58
CA ILE A 20 -5.07 5.66 10.21
C ILE A 20 -4.94 5.47 11.73
N ARG A 21 -3.97 4.65 12.15
CA ARG A 21 -3.60 4.36 13.55
C ARG A 21 -2.20 3.76 13.59
N ASP A 22 -1.66 3.51 14.78
CA ASP A 22 -0.31 2.98 14.94
C ASP A 22 -0.06 1.75 14.04
N ASN A 23 0.95 1.88 13.17
CA ASN A 23 1.38 0.88 12.21
C ASN A 23 0.33 0.45 11.16
N VAL A 24 -0.79 1.16 11.02
CA VAL A 24 -1.81 0.89 9.98
C VAL A 24 -1.97 2.10 9.08
N PHE A 25 -1.84 1.82 7.79
CA PHE A 25 -1.85 2.80 6.73
C PHE A 25 -2.95 2.50 5.73
N ARG A 26 -3.49 3.56 5.13
CA ARG A 26 -4.44 3.48 4.03
C ARG A 26 -3.71 3.77 2.72
N VAL A 27 -3.95 2.92 1.73
CA VAL A 27 -3.45 3.10 0.36
C VAL A 27 -4.54 2.76 -0.65
N SER A 28 -4.65 3.56 -1.70
CA SER A 28 -5.59 3.33 -2.80
C SER A 28 -5.01 2.41 -3.87
N TYR A 29 -5.89 1.79 -4.65
CA TYR A 29 -5.53 0.95 -5.79
C TYR A 29 -4.65 1.68 -6.82
N HIS A 30 -4.93 2.96 -7.07
CA HIS A 30 -4.08 3.82 -7.90
C HIS A 30 -2.67 4.01 -7.36
N GLU A 31 -2.50 4.11 -6.05
CA GLU A 31 -1.20 4.38 -5.42
C GLU A 31 -0.25 3.19 -5.45
N ILE A 32 -0.79 1.97 -5.46
CA ILE A 32 -0.01 0.72 -5.60
C ILE A 32 0.13 0.26 -7.06
N GLY A 33 -0.14 1.13 -8.03
CA GLY A 33 0.10 0.84 -9.45
C GLY A 33 -0.93 -0.09 -10.10
N LYS A 34 -2.13 -0.19 -9.52
CA LYS A 34 -3.26 -0.97 -10.06
C LYS A 34 -2.95 -2.47 -10.29
N PRO A 35 -2.57 -3.23 -9.26
CA PRO A 35 -2.20 -4.63 -9.44
C PRO A 35 -3.36 -5.48 -9.95
N THR A 36 -3.07 -6.33 -10.91
CA THR A 36 -4.01 -7.31 -11.49
C THR A 36 -3.62 -8.76 -11.20
N TYR A 37 -2.52 -8.95 -10.45
CA TYR A 37 -1.92 -10.24 -10.15
C TYR A 37 -1.61 -10.37 -8.65
N HIS A 38 -1.58 -11.61 -8.16
CA HIS A 38 -1.17 -11.92 -6.79
C HIS A 38 0.36 -11.86 -6.66
N GLY A 39 0.85 -11.37 -5.53
CA GLY A 39 2.28 -11.25 -5.26
C GLY A 39 2.64 -9.94 -4.57
N PHE A 40 3.91 -9.56 -4.68
CA PHE A 40 4.41 -8.34 -4.06
C PHE A 40 4.30 -7.15 -5.01
N VAL A 41 3.79 -6.04 -4.51
CA VAL A 41 3.66 -4.76 -5.22
C VAL A 41 4.35 -3.66 -4.42
N ASP A 42 4.98 -2.70 -5.10
CA ASP A 42 5.67 -1.61 -4.40
C ASP A 42 4.66 -0.62 -3.80
N VAL A 43 4.88 -0.23 -2.53
CA VAL A 43 4.03 0.75 -1.84
C VAL A 43 4.75 2.10 -1.78
N PRO A 44 4.06 3.21 -2.07
CA PRO A 44 4.59 4.55 -1.82
C PRO A 44 4.94 4.72 -0.34
N GLY A 45 6.20 5.06 -0.05
CA GLY A 45 6.71 5.16 1.33
C GLY A 45 7.68 4.03 1.71
N GLY A 46 7.92 3.09 0.80
CA GLY A 46 9.02 2.11 0.91
C GLY A 46 8.60 0.81 1.61
N GLY A 47 8.91 -0.30 0.94
CA GLY A 47 8.46 -1.65 1.27
C GLY A 47 7.53 -2.19 0.19
N LYS A 48 7.26 -3.49 0.25
CA LYS A 48 6.34 -4.19 -0.66
C LYS A 48 5.07 -4.57 0.06
N LEU A 49 3.95 -4.62 -0.64
CA LEU A 49 2.67 -5.13 -0.16
C LEU A 49 2.42 -6.49 -0.76
N LEU A 50 2.13 -7.47 0.08
CA LEU A 50 1.62 -8.76 -0.37
C LEU A 50 0.14 -8.63 -0.74
N ILE A 51 -0.17 -8.90 -2.00
CA ILE A 51 -1.52 -8.99 -2.57
C ILE A 51 -1.86 -10.46 -2.78
N ASP A 52 -2.93 -10.93 -2.15
CA ASP A 52 -3.42 -12.30 -2.31
C ASP A 52 -4.54 -12.41 -3.38
N GLN A 53 -5.04 -13.63 -3.62
CA GLN A 53 -6.13 -13.82 -4.58
C GLN A 53 -7.45 -13.18 -4.12
N GLY A 54 -7.68 -13.08 -2.81
CA GLY A 54 -8.85 -12.42 -2.25
C GLY A 54 -8.81 -10.90 -2.47
N ASP A 55 -7.63 -10.29 -2.43
CA ASP A 55 -7.41 -8.88 -2.76
C ASP A 55 -7.67 -8.62 -4.25
N ILE A 56 -7.22 -9.51 -5.13
CA ILE A 56 -7.52 -9.41 -6.57
C ILE A 56 -9.02 -9.54 -6.83
N ARG A 57 -9.70 -10.46 -6.15
CA ARG A 57 -11.16 -10.57 -6.25
C ARG A 57 -11.85 -9.28 -5.78
N TYR A 58 -11.43 -8.74 -4.64
CA TYR A 58 -11.92 -7.47 -4.12
C TYR A 58 -11.71 -6.30 -5.10
N ILE A 59 -10.52 -6.17 -5.71
CA ILE A 59 -10.25 -5.15 -6.72
C ILE A 59 -11.24 -5.27 -7.87
N ARG A 60 -11.44 -6.49 -8.39
CA ARG A 60 -12.38 -6.73 -9.51
C ARG A 60 -13.81 -6.39 -9.14
N GLU A 61 -14.27 -6.80 -7.97
CA GLU A 61 -15.64 -6.54 -7.49
C GLU A 61 -15.84 -5.03 -7.24
N ALA A 62 -14.92 -4.37 -6.54
CA ALA A 62 -15.02 -2.94 -6.25
C ALA A 62 -14.97 -2.07 -7.52
N THR A 63 -14.07 -2.39 -8.46
CA THR A 63 -13.98 -1.67 -9.73
C THR A 63 -15.19 -1.91 -10.65
N ALA A 64 -15.75 -3.13 -10.66
CA ALA A 64 -16.98 -3.42 -11.40
C ALA A 64 -18.19 -2.64 -10.84
N ASP A 65 -18.23 -2.44 -9.52
CA ASP A 65 -19.26 -1.66 -8.84
C ASP A 65 -19.03 -0.14 -8.93
N GLY A 66 -17.93 0.32 -9.56
CA GLY A 66 -17.62 1.74 -9.74
C GLY A 66 -16.95 2.41 -8.54
N TYR A 67 -16.47 1.65 -7.56
CA TYR A 67 -15.76 2.17 -6.38
C TYR A 67 -14.24 2.07 -6.55
N GLU A 68 -13.52 3.03 -5.96
CA GLU A 68 -12.06 2.98 -5.88
C GLU A 68 -11.62 1.98 -4.79
N PRO A 69 -10.96 0.85 -5.14
CA PRO A 69 -10.51 -0.10 -4.15
C PRO A 69 -9.47 0.56 -3.23
N THR A 70 -9.65 0.37 -1.92
CA THR A 70 -8.80 0.97 -0.90
C THR A 70 -8.42 -0.10 0.12
N PHE A 71 -7.13 -0.16 0.42
CA PHE A 71 -6.53 -1.12 1.32
C PHE A 71 -6.08 -0.47 2.62
N PHE A 72 -6.26 -1.18 3.71
CA PHE A 72 -5.58 -0.93 4.97
C PHE A 72 -4.43 -1.91 5.08
N ILE A 73 -3.21 -1.39 5.22
CA ILE A 73 -1.99 -2.17 5.24
C ILE A 73 -1.25 -1.96 6.56
N SER A 74 -0.56 -2.99 7.02
CA SER A 74 0.27 -2.92 8.22
C SER A 74 1.65 -3.45 7.91
N ARG A 75 2.68 -2.80 8.47
CA ARG A 75 4.06 -3.30 8.36
C ARG A 75 4.23 -4.48 9.30
N THR A 76 4.90 -5.53 8.85
CA THR A 76 5.16 -6.73 9.65
C THR A 76 6.61 -7.18 9.53
N THR A 77 7.21 -7.54 10.66
CA THR A 77 8.57 -8.12 10.72
C THR A 77 8.62 -9.51 10.12
N ALA A 78 7.49 -10.23 10.09
CA ALA A 78 7.39 -11.59 9.53
C ALA A 78 7.67 -11.63 8.02
N LEU A 79 7.50 -10.51 7.32
CA LEU A 79 7.84 -10.35 5.90
C LEU A 79 9.05 -9.42 5.70
N GLY A 80 9.99 -9.38 6.64
CA GLY A 80 11.20 -8.55 6.47
C GLY A 80 10.91 -7.04 6.47
N ASN A 81 9.92 -6.60 7.24
CA ASN A 81 9.42 -5.21 7.29
C ASN A 81 8.63 -4.77 6.06
N ASP A 82 8.10 -5.70 5.27
CA ASP A 82 7.11 -5.42 4.23
C ASP A 82 5.69 -5.29 4.82
N TYR A 83 4.75 -4.92 3.96
CA TYR A 83 3.35 -4.67 4.27
C TYR A 83 2.46 -5.87 3.95
N VAL A 84 1.42 -6.04 4.76
CA VAL A 84 0.32 -6.97 4.51
C VAL A 84 -1.00 -6.21 4.51
N VAL A 85 -1.95 -6.68 3.71
CA VAL A 85 -3.33 -6.20 3.79
C VAL A 85 -3.94 -6.69 5.10
N VAL A 86 -4.40 -5.76 5.93
CA VAL A 86 -5.11 -6.02 7.20
C VAL A 86 -6.58 -5.66 7.12
N GLY A 87 -7.00 -4.98 6.06
CA GLY A 87 -8.39 -4.62 5.85
C GLY A 87 -8.64 -4.09 4.44
N ARG A 88 -9.90 -4.12 4.02
CA ARG A 88 -10.38 -3.65 2.73
C ARG A 88 -11.55 -2.71 2.99
N GLN A 89 -11.54 -1.53 2.39
CA GLN A 89 -12.67 -0.61 2.51
C GLN A 89 -13.73 -0.99 1.48
N TRP A 90 -14.84 -1.54 1.94
CA TRP A 90 -16.03 -1.75 1.10
C TRP A 90 -16.91 -0.51 1.17
N LYS A 91 -17.44 -0.07 0.01
CA LYS A 91 -18.48 0.97 -0.16
C LYS A 91 -18.37 2.13 0.83
N ALA A 92 -17.73 3.22 0.40
CA ALA A 92 -17.73 4.49 1.13
C ALA A 92 -19.10 5.17 1.10
#